data_AF-A0A4Q9LV22-F1
#
_entry.id   AF-A0A4Q9LV22-F1
#
_cell.length_a   1.000
_cell.length_b   1.000
_cell.length_c   1.000
_cell.angle_alpha   90.00
_cell.angle_beta   90.00
_cell.angle_gamma   90.00
#
_symmetry.space_group_name_H-M   'P 1'
#
loop_
_entity.id
_entity.type
_entity.pdbx_description
1 polymer ?
#
loop_
_entity_poly.entity_id
_entity_poly.type
_entity_poly.pdbx_seq_one_letter_code
_entity_poly.pdbx_strand_id
1 'polypeptide(L)'
;MQKKREKRIGTKYFEKKYSGIRFALPFTIGCITCKEYISKGYKFNAVKEKVVGETYLGVEIYRFHIKCTNCRCEMTLKTDPKNGEYIVEFGCLKVNEIFEKTKKNLEFEKNYKEKEEREDPTKILENQIKEAFQERSGIYQNDDITRAIKISQKTNIDELIEFSKNKEKENELKKEAFKNKMIDFLKNTKKVKKKRFLNIFINS
;
A
#
# COMPACT_ATOMS: atom_id res chain seq x y z
N MET A 1 36.68 -65.06 -22.49
CA MET A 1 36.74 -63.85 -23.34
C MET A 1 36.59 -62.61 -22.47
N GLN A 2 37.69 -61.92 -22.20
CA GLN A 2 37.73 -60.68 -21.40
C GLN A 2 37.20 -59.52 -22.25
N LYS A 3 36.04 -58.95 -21.89
CA LYS A 3 35.55 -57.70 -22.50
C LYS A 3 36.34 -56.53 -21.90
N LYS A 4 37.28 -56.00 -22.69
CA LYS A 4 38.02 -54.76 -22.41
C LYS A 4 37.02 -53.63 -22.13
N ARG A 5 37.09 -53.05 -20.93
CA ARG A 5 36.42 -51.78 -20.61
C ARG A 5 37.13 -50.68 -21.41
N GLU A 6 36.51 -50.25 -22.50
CA GLU A 6 36.91 -49.03 -23.20
C GLU A 6 36.78 -47.83 -22.25
N LYS A 7 37.91 -47.15 -22.02
CA LYS A 7 37.96 -45.91 -21.24
C LYS A 7 37.22 -44.84 -22.03
N ARG A 8 36.08 -44.36 -21.52
CA ARG A 8 35.37 -43.20 -22.08
C ARG A 8 36.25 -41.96 -21.92
N ILE A 9 36.87 -41.55 -23.02
CA ILE A 9 37.67 -40.34 -23.14
C ILE A 9 36.73 -39.13 -23.13
N GLY A 10 36.92 -38.24 -22.15
CA GLY A 10 36.58 -36.82 -22.24
C GLY A 10 35.10 -36.42 -22.23
N THR A 11 34.47 -36.40 -21.05
CA THR A 11 33.31 -35.50 -20.84
C THR A 11 33.83 -34.07 -20.82
N LYS A 12 33.82 -33.39 -21.98
CA LYS A 12 34.03 -31.95 -22.08
C LYS A 12 33.07 -31.26 -21.09
N TYR A 13 33.62 -30.44 -20.20
CA TYR A 13 32.90 -29.71 -19.16
C TYR A 13 31.74 -28.92 -19.78
N PHE A 14 30.51 -29.41 -19.63
CA PHE A 14 29.32 -28.66 -20.01
C PHE A 14 29.13 -27.58 -18.94
N GLU A 15 29.38 -26.32 -19.30
CA GLU A 15 29.28 -25.20 -18.37
C GLU A 15 27.84 -25.08 -17.87
N LYS A 16 27.60 -25.50 -16.61
CA LYS A 16 26.25 -25.49 -16.04
C LYS A 16 25.81 -24.04 -15.84
N LYS A 17 24.73 -23.66 -16.51
CA LYS A 17 24.07 -22.34 -16.36
C LYS A 17 23.69 -22.03 -14.90
N TYR A 18 23.40 -23.06 -14.11
CA TYR A 18 23.00 -22.99 -12.72
C TYR A 18 23.94 -23.79 -11.83
N SER A 19 24.42 -23.16 -10.76
CA SER A 19 25.30 -23.79 -9.76
C SER A 19 24.78 -23.55 -8.35
N GLY A 20 24.65 -24.60 -7.55
CA GLY A 20 24.23 -24.50 -6.14
C GLY A 20 25.39 -24.04 -5.26
N ILE A 21 25.20 -22.98 -4.49
CA ILE A 21 26.22 -22.35 -3.64
C ILE A 21 25.61 -21.98 -2.28
N ARG A 22 26.43 -21.96 -1.23
CA ARG A 22 26.04 -21.40 0.06
C ARG A 22 26.40 -19.91 0.10
N PHE A 23 25.39 -19.05 0.03
CA PHE A 23 25.53 -17.59 -0.11
C PHE A 23 25.21 -16.88 1.20
N ALA A 24 26.01 -15.89 1.60
CA ALA A 24 25.74 -15.05 2.76
C ALA A 24 25.22 -13.68 2.30
N LEU A 25 24.12 -13.20 2.90
CA LEU A 25 23.55 -11.92 2.50
C LEU A 25 24.49 -10.73 2.82
N PRO A 26 24.73 -9.83 1.85
CA PRO A 26 25.57 -8.64 2.07
C PRO A 26 24.88 -7.52 2.87
N PHE A 27 23.55 -7.46 2.85
CA PHE A 27 22.73 -6.47 3.56
C PHE A 27 21.41 -7.09 4.02
N THR A 28 20.72 -6.40 4.92
CA THR A 28 19.40 -6.80 5.40
C THR A 28 18.34 -6.59 4.31
N ILE A 29 17.55 -7.61 4.04
CA ILE A 29 16.47 -7.57 3.05
C ILE A 29 15.12 -7.83 3.71
N GLY A 30 14.08 -7.15 3.25
CA GLY A 30 12.70 -7.45 3.60
C GLY A 30 12.03 -8.22 2.47
N CYS A 31 11.35 -9.33 2.79
CA CYS A 31 10.53 -10.05 1.82
C CYS A 31 9.23 -9.30 1.54
N ILE A 32 8.87 -9.12 0.26
CA ILE A 32 7.65 -8.38 -0.12
C ILE A 32 6.38 -9.16 0.28
N THR A 33 6.41 -10.49 0.15
CA THR A 33 5.22 -11.34 0.37
C THR A 33 4.85 -11.49 1.84
N CYS A 34 5.82 -11.83 2.70
CA CYS A 34 5.55 -12.11 4.13
C CYS A 34 6.04 -11.01 5.06
N LYS A 35 6.68 -9.95 4.54
CA LYS A 35 7.22 -8.81 5.33
C LYS A 35 8.22 -9.23 6.42
N GLU A 36 8.80 -10.41 6.29
CA GLU A 36 9.85 -10.89 7.18
C GLU A 36 11.18 -10.25 6.78
N TYR A 37 11.96 -9.84 7.78
CA TYR A 37 13.29 -9.29 7.56
C TYR A 37 14.35 -10.36 7.74
N ILE A 38 15.28 -10.42 6.80
CA ILE A 38 16.43 -11.30 6.87
C ILE A 38 17.66 -10.45 7.08
N SER A 39 18.30 -10.64 8.24
CA SER A 39 19.50 -9.89 8.63
C SER A 39 20.69 -10.15 7.72
N LYS A 40 21.55 -9.14 7.61
CA LYS A 40 22.89 -9.25 7.01
C LYS A 40 23.65 -10.45 7.59
N GLY A 41 24.36 -11.18 6.73
CA GLY A 41 25.18 -12.33 7.11
C GLY A 41 24.44 -13.66 7.24
N TYR A 42 23.11 -13.68 7.11
CA TYR A 42 22.36 -14.94 7.07
C TYR A 42 22.79 -15.79 5.85
N LYS A 43 22.96 -17.10 6.07
CA LYS A 43 23.47 -18.05 5.07
C LYS A 43 22.35 -18.84 4.41
N PHE A 44 22.25 -18.76 3.08
CA PHE A 44 21.27 -19.46 2.26
C PHE A 44 21.89 -20.55 1.39
N ASN A 45 21.08 -21.55 1.07
CA ASN A 45 21.31 -22.36 -0.11
C ASN A 45 20.76 -21.60 -1.31
N ALA A 46 21.64 -21.08 -2.15
CA ALA A 46 21.30 -20.24 -3.29
C ALA A 46 21.68 -20.92 -4.60
N VAL A 47 21.01 -20.53 -5.68
CA VAL A 47 21.39 -20.93 -7.04
C VAL A 47 22.03 -19.73 -7.73
N LYS A 48 23.29 -19.89 -8.13
CA LYS A 48 24.03 -18.93 -8.94
C LYS A 48 23.72 -19.18 -10.41
N GLU A 49 23.21 -18.17 -11.08
CA GLU A 49 22.95 -18.11 -12.51
C GLU A 49 23.87 -17.06 -13.15
N LYS A 50 24.46 -17.39 -14.30
CA LYS A 50 25.20 -16.43 -15.13
C LYS A 50 24.22 -15.67 -16.01
N VAL A 51 24.18 -14.34 -15.89
CA VAL A 51 23.30 -13.51 -16.71
C VAL A 51 23.90 -13.42 -18.12
N VAL A 52 23.15 -13.92 -19.11
CA VAL A 52 23.58 -13.89 -20.52
C VAL A 52 23.25 -12.53 -21.12
N GLY A 53 24.22 -11.90 -21.79
CA GLY A 53 24.02 -10.63 -22.50
C GLY A 53 24.44 -9.38 -21.72
N GLU A 54 24.79 -9.53 -20.44
CA GLU A 54 25.27 -8.41 -19.63
C GLU A 54 26.64 -8.71 -19.01
N THR A 55 27.63 -7.93 -19.41
CA THR A 55 28.99 -7.99 -18.87
C THR A 55 29.49 -6.57 -18.69
N TYR A 56 30.20 -6.32 -17.60
CA TYR A 56 30.80 -5.01 -17.34
C TYR A 56 32.31 -5.12 -17.47
N LEU A 57 32.89 -4.46 -18.49
CA LEU A 57 34.34 -4.48 -18.76
C LEU A 57 34.94 -5.90 -18.80
N GLY A 58 34.18 -6.88 -19.31
CA GLY A 58 34.59 -8.29 -19.37
C GLY A 58 34.36 -9.09 -18.07
N VAL A 59 33.86 -8.46 -17.01
CA VAL A 59 33.42 -9.13 -15.79
C VAL A 59 31.99 -9.65 -15.97
N GLU A 60 31.80 -10.93 -15.63
CA GLU A 60 30.51 -11.60 -15.71
C GLU A 60 29.59 -11.17 -14.56
N ILE A 61 28.34 -10.90 -14.89
CA ILE A 61 27.31 -10.57 -13.89
C ILE A 61 26.56 -11.85 -13.52
N TYR A 62 26.39 -12.04 -12.21
CA TYR A 62 25.69 -13.19 -11.65
C TYR A 62 24.38 -12.77 -10.99
N ARG A 63 23.39 -13.64 -11.12
CA ARG A 63 22.12 -13.58 -10.41
C ARG A 63 22.07 -14.71 -9.39
N PHE A 64 21.63 -14.40 -8.18
CA PHE A 64 21.48 -15.34 -7.09
C PHE A 64 20.00 -15.49 -6.77
N HIS A 65 19.50 -16.71 -6.90
CA HIS A 65 18.16 -17.09 -6.52
C HIS A 65 18.17 -17.64 -5.10
N ILE A 66 17.42 -16.98 -4.22
CA ILE A 66 17.32 -17.29 -2.80
C ILE A 66 15.85 -17.52 -2.46
N LYS A 67 15.57 -18.41 -1.52
CA LYS A 67 14.20 -18.64 -1.02
C LYS A 67 14.05 -18.05 0.38
N CYS A 68 12.94 -17.35 0.61
CA CYS A 68 12.58 -16.88 1.95
C CYS A 68 12.40 -18.08 2.91
N THR A 69 12.79 -17.91 4.18
CA THR A 69 12.64 -18.94 5.21
C THR A 69 11.18 -19.21 5.58
N ASN A 70 10.33 -18.18 5.54
CA ASN A 70 8.95 -18.25 5.98
C ASN A 70 7.99 -18.64 4.82
N CYS A 71 7.85 -17.77 3.82
CA CYS A 71 6.91 -17.98 2.70
C CYS A 71 7.48 -18.77 1.52
N ARG A 72 8.79 -19.08 1.52
CA ARG A 72 9.49 -19.81 0.45
C ARG A 72 9.41 -19.16 -0.93
N CYS A 73 8.97 -17.90 -0.99
CA CYS A 73 9.02 -17.09 -2.21
C CYS A 73 10.47 -16.94 -2.68
N GLU A 74 10.63 -16.91 -4.00
CA GLU A 74 11.91 -16.69 -4.65
C GLU A 74 12.25 -15.21 -4.69
N MET A 75 13.50 -14.91 -4.38
CA MET A 75 14.06 -13.57 -4.25
C MET A 75 15.37 -13.55 -5.04
N THR A 76 15.59 -12.50 -5.84
CA THR A 76 16.74 -12.43 -6.75
C THR A 76 17.65 -11.24 -6.44
N LEU A 77 18.95 -11.54 -6.37
CA LEU A 77 20.01 -10.55 -6.21
C LEU A 77 20.92 -10.60 -7.41
N LYS A 78 21.32 -9.44 -7.93
CA LYS A 78 22.26 -9.30 -9.04
C LYS A 78 23.53 -8.62 -8.57
N THR A 79 24.67 -9.06 -9.09
CA THR A 79 25.96 -8.43 -8.79
C THR A 79 26.19 -7.21 -9.68
N ASP A 80 26.61 -6.11 -9.07
CA ASP A 80 26.88 -4.84 -9.73
C ASP A 80 28.39 -4.51 -9.67
N PRO A 81 29.17 -4.94 -10.68
CA PRO A 81 30.63 -4.81 -10.67
C PRO A 81 31.12 -3.34 -10.71
N LYS A 82 30.30 -2.40 -11.19
CA LYS A 82 30.64 -0.98 -11.22
C LYS A 82 30.76 -0.37 -9.82
N ASN A 83 29.85 -0.73 -8.92
CA ASN A 83 29.80 -0.20 -7.56
C ASN A 83 30.35 -1.19 -6.51
N GLY A 84 30.60 -2.44 -6.90
CA GLY A 84 31.00 -3.51 -5.99
C GLY A 84 29.87 -3.95 -5.04
N GLU A 85 28.62 -3.66 -5.39
CA GLU A 85 27.45 -3.95 -4.57
C GLU A 85 26.59 -5.06 -5.19
N TYR A 86 25.60 -5.53 -4.44
CA TYR A 86 24.52 -6.35 -4.97
C TYR A 86 23.24 -5.50 -5.07
N ILE A 87 22.54 -5.64 -6.19
CA ILE A 87 21.24 -5.01 -6.42
C ILE A 87 20.14 -6.04 -6.23
N VAL A 88 19.03 -5.59 -5.64
CA VAL A 88 17.81 -6.38 -5.52
C VAL A 88 17.00 -6.23 -6.80
N GLU A 89 16.67 -7.34 -7.47
CA GLU A 89 15.82 -7.34 -8.67
C GLU A 89 14.36 -7.69 -8.33
N PHE A 90 14.11 -8.85 -7.71
CA PHE A 90 12.76 -9.37 -7.48
C PHE A 90 12.56 -9.91 -6.06
N GLY A 91 11.35 -9.73 -5.52
CA GLY A 91 10.88 -10.41 -4.31
C GLY A 91 11.40 -9.84 -2.98
N CYS A 92 12.33 -8.88 -3.01
CA CYS A 92 12.85 -8.19 -1.84
C CYS A 92 12.82 -6.68 -1.97
N LEU A 93 12.92 -6.02 -0.82
CA LEU A 93 13.39 -4.65 -0.70
C LEU A 93 14.67 -4.63 0.14
N LYS A 94 15.66 -3.86 -0.29
CA LYS A 94 16.83 -3.55 0.55
C LYS A 94 16.34 -2.67 1.69
N VAL A 95 16.52 -3.11 2.93
CA VAL A 95 16.25 -2.25 4.07
C VAL A 95 17.40 -1.24 4.10
N ASN A 96 17.12 -0.02 3.65
CA ASN A 96 18.14 1.00 3.59
C ASN A 96 18.63 1.30 5.01
N GLU A 97 19.93 1.07 5.25
CA GLU A 97 20.66 1.56 6.43
C GLU A 97 20.54 3.08 6.63
N ILE A 98 19.96 3.80 5.66
CA ILE A 98 19.64 5.23 5.71
C ILE A 98 18.77 5.52 6.94
N PHE A 99 17.73 4.76 7.26
CA PHE A 99 16.90 5.06 8.44
C PHE A 99 17.69 5.00 9.75
N GLU A 100 18.60 4.03 9.86
CA GLU A 100 19.51 3.93 11.00
C GLU A 100 20.54 5.06 11.03
N LYS A 101 21.07 5.46 9.88
CA LYS A 101 21.96 6.64 9.75
C LYS A 101 21.23 7.94 10.10
N THR A 102 20.00 8.13 9.64
CA THR A 102 19.17 9.30 9.98
C THR A 102 18.90 9.32 11.47
N LYS A 103 18.57 8.19 12.09
CA LYS A 103 18.37 8.09 13.55
C LYS A 103 19.64 8.47 14.33
N LYS A 104 20.80 7.93 13.93
CA LYS A 104 22.10 8.27 14.55
C LYS A 104 22.48 9.74 14.38
N ASN A 105 22.23 10.31 13.20
CA ASN A 105 22.50 11.73 12.95
C ASN A 105 21.60 12.62 13.82
N LEU A 106 20.31 12.27 13.96
CA LEU A 106 19.38 12.97 14.85
C LEU A 106 19.80 12.88 16.32
N GLU A 107 20.25 11.71 16.77
CA GLU A 107 20.79 11.52 18.13
C GLU A 107 22.07 12.34 18.35
N PHE A 108 22.94 12.42 17.34
CA PHE A 108 24.15 13.25 17.40
C PHE A 108 23.82 14.75 17.47
N GLU A 109 22.90 15.24 16.65
CA GLU A 109 22.43 16.63 16.67
C GLU A 109 21.80 17.01 18.01
N LYS A 110 20.98 16.12 18.59
CA LYS A 110 20.41 16.33 19.94
C LYS A 110 21.50 16.43 21.00
N ASN A 111 22.45 15.49 21.02
CA ASN A 111 23.56 15.52 21.96
C ASN A 111 24.45 16.77 21.81
N TYR A 112 24.58 17.29 20.58
CA TYR A 112 25.33 18.51 20.31
C TYR A 112 24.59 19.75 20.85
N LYS A 113 23.28 19.87 20.58
CA LYS A 113 22.43 20.93 21.13
C LYS A 113 22.42 20.93 22.67
N GLU A 114 22.29 19.75 23.29
CA GLU A 114 22.34 19.61 24.75
C GLU A 114 23.71 19.97 25.35
N LYS A 115 24.79 19.93 24.58
CA LYS A 115 26.10 20.42 25.03
C LYS A 115 26.17 21.95 24.93
N GLU A 116 25.75 22.53 23.81
CA GLU A 116 25.72 23.99 23.64
C GLU A 116 24.78 24.68 24.66
N GLU A 117 23.65 24.05 24.99
CA GLU A 117 22.70 24.54 26.00
C GLU A 117 23.25 24.43 27.43
N ARG A 118 24.17 23.49 27.68
CA ARG A 118 24.88 23.38 28.96
C ARG A 118 25.99 24.42 29.09
N GLU A 119 26.60 24.81 27.99
CA GLU A 119 27.66 25.83 27.94
C GLU A 119 27.09 27.24 28.19
N ASP A 120 25.93 27.56 27.60
CA ASP A 120 25.28 28.87 27.74
C ASP A 120 23.79 28.77 28.15
N PRO A 121 23.41 29.17 29.38
CA PRO A 121 22.02 29.08 29.85
C PRO A 121 21.05 30.01 29.10
N THR A 122 21.53 31.04 28.41
CA THR A 122 20.71 31.96 27.60
C THR A 122 20.21 31.32 26.31
N LYS A 123 20.95 30.37 25.73
CA LYS A 123 20.54 29.64 24.52
C LYS A 123 19.26 28.82 24.72
N ILE A 124 19.07 28.28 25.92
CA ILE A 124 17.85 27.53 26.28
C ILE A 124 16.61 28.43 26.12
N LEU A 125 16.67 29.63 26.70
CA LEU A 125 15.58 30.60 26.62
C LEU A 125 15.31 31.06 25.18
N GLU A 126 16.37 31.30 24.40
CA GLU A 126 16.24 31.67 22.98
C GLU A 126 15.59 30.56 22.14
N ASN A 127 15.95 29.29 22.39
CA ASN A 127 15.35 28.15 21.70
C ASN A 127 13.88 28.00 22.06
N GLN A 128 13.52 28.13 23.34
CA GLN A 128 12.12 28.11 23.79
C GLN A 128 11.29 29.24 23.18
N ILE A 129 11.83 30.46 23.08
CA ILE A 129 11.13 31.59 22.45
C ILE A 129 10.93 31.33 20.95
N LYS A 130 11.93 30.79 20.25
CA LYS A 130 11.83 30.42 18.84
C LYS A 130 10.78 29.33 18.62
N GLU A 131 10.79 28.28 19.44
CA GLU A 131 9.80 27.19 19.38
C GLU A 131 8.39 27.72 19.63
N ALA A 132 8.18 28.50 20.69
CA ALA A 132 6.88 29.10 21.00
C ALA A 132 6.38 30.03 19.87
N PHE A 133 7.28 30.80 19.25
CA PHE A 133 6.94 31.65 18.10
C PHE A 133 6.48 30.80 16.90
N GLN A 134 7.19 29.71 16.61
CA GLN A 134 6.92 28.82 15.49
C GLN A 134 5.61 28.04 15.70
N GLU A 135 5.38 27.52 16.90
CA GLU A 135 4.10 26.89 17.29
C GLU A 135 2.93 27.85 17.12
N ARG A 136 3.08 29.08 17.64
CA ARG A 136 2.05 30.10 17.54
C ARG A 136 1.73 30.43 16.08
N SER A 137 2.75 30.55 15.24
CA SER A 137 2.57 30.78 13.79
C SER A 137 1.82 29.62 13.11
N GLY A 138 2.10 28.37 13.50
CA GLY A 138 1.39 27.19 13.01
C GLY A 138 -0.07 27.13 13.43
N ILE A 139 -0.38 27.55 14.66
CA ILE A 139 -1.77 27.62 15.16
C ILE A 139 -2.59 28.60 14.33
N TYR A 140 -2.08 29.80 14.05
CA TYR A 140 -2.77 30.79 13.22
C TYR A 140 -3.10 30.26 11.82
N GLN A 141 -2.15 29.56 11.18
CA GLN A 141 -2.37 28.95 9.86
C GLN A 141 -3.48 27.88 9.90
N ASN A 142 -3.47 27.03 10.93
CA ASN A 142 -4.50 26.00 11.10
C ASN A 142 -5.89 26.60 11.37
N ASP A 143 -5.97 27.71 12.10
CA ASP A 143 -7.22 28.42 12.36
C ASP A 143 -7.82 29.02 11.09
N ASP A 144 -6.97 29.59 10.22
CA ASP A 144 -7.39 30.13 8.93
C ASP A 144 -7.91 29.02 8.01
N ILE A 145 -7.22 27.88 7.95
CA ILE A 145 -7.66 26.68 7.22
C ILE A 145 -9.00 26.17 7.76
N THR A 146 -9.14 26.09 9.08
CA THR A 146 -10.37 25.62 9.74
C THR A 146 -11.56 26.55 9.46
N ARG A 147 -11.32 27.87 9.45
CA ARG A 147 -12.35 28.86 9.07
C ARG A 147 -12.77 28.67 7.61
N ALA A 148 -11.85 28.47 6.68
CA ALA A 148 -12.16 28.22 5.28
C ALA A 148 -12.99 26.94 5.08
N ILE A 149 -12.64 25.85 5.77
CA ILE A 149 -13.39 24.58 5.71
C ILE A 149 -14.81 24.77 6.22
N LYS A 150 -15.02 25.43 7.38
CA LYS A 150 -16.36 25.68 7.94
C LYS A 150 -17.25 26.49 7.01
N ILE A 151 -16.70 27.48 6.31
CA ILE A 151 -17.43 28.28 5.31
C ILE A 151 -17.90 27.39 4.16
N SER A 152 -17.02 26.56 3.61
CA SER A 152 -17.35 25.66 2.49
C SER A 152 -18.33 24.53 2.83
N GLN A 153 -18.38 24.10 4.09
CA GLN A 153 -19.33 23.08 4.55
C GLN A 153 -20.75 23.62 4.70
N LYS A 154 -20.91 24.86 5.21
CA LYS A 154 -22.22 25.49 5.39
C LYS A 154 -22.97 25.62 4.06
N THR A 155 -22.28 26.03 3.00
CA THR A 155 -22.90 26.19 1.67
C THR A 155 -23.40 24.88 1.06
N ASN A 156 -22.78 23.73 1.38
CA ASN A 156 -23.17 22.43 0.82
C ASN A 156 -24.34 21.75 1.57
N ILE A 157 -24.44 21.96 2.89
CA ILE A 157 -25.44 21.26 3.73
C ILE A 157 -26.83 21.87 3.58
N ASP A 158 -26.93 23.20 3.52
CA ASP A 158 -28.22 23.89 3.43
C ASP A 158 -28.94 23.57 2.11
N GLU A 159 -28.20 23.51 0.99
CA GLU A 159 -28.74 23.12 -0.33
C GLU A 159 -29.21 21.64 -0.37
N LEU A 160 -28.47 20.73 0.27
CA LEU A 160 -28.82 19.31 0.35
C LEU A 160 -30.07 19.04 1.22
N ILE A 161 -30.25 19.80 2.30
CA ILE A 161 -31.42 19.72 3.17
C ILE A 161 -32.68 20.19 2.42
N GLU A 162 -32.57 21.27 1.67
CA GLU A 162 -33.68 21.82 0.90
C GLU A 162 -34.12 20.88 -0.24
N PHE A 163 -33.15 20.27 -0.94
CA PHE A 163 -33.42 19.27 -1.96
C PHE A 163 -34.11 18.02 -1.38
N SER A 164 -33.68 17.55 -0.20
CA SER A 164 -34.27 16.38 0.47
C SER A 164 -35.72 16.65 0.90
N LYS A 165 -36.00 17.81 1.49
CA LYS A 165 -37.38 18.23 1.87
C LYS A 165 -38.32 18.31 0.68
N ASN A 166 -37.85 18.83 -0.46
CA ASN A 166 -38.66 18.91 -1.67
C ASN A 166 -38.98 17.53 -2.26
N LYS A 167 -38.04 16.59 -2.17
CA LYS A 167 -38.21 15.21 -2.64
C LYS A 167 -39.20 14.42 -1.77
N GLU A 168 -39.20 14.65 -0.46
CA GLU A 168 -40.18 14.05 0.46
C GLU A 168 -41.61 14.53 0.16
N LYS A 169 -41.79 15.85 -0.01
CA LYS A 169 -43.10 16.44 -0.39
C LYS A 169 -43.62 15.88 -1.71
N GLU A 170 -42.77 15.73 -2.73
CA GLU A 170 -43.18 15.11 -3.99
C GLU A 170 -43.64 13.65 -3.81
N ASN A 171 -42.96 12.88 -2.96
CA ASN A 171 -43.29 11.49 -2.73
C ASN A 171 -44.61 11.33 -1.96
N GLU A 172 -44.91 12.23 -1.03
CA GLU A 172 -46.19 12.27 -0.32
C GLU A 172 -47.34 12.58 -1.27
N LEU A 173 -47.20 13.60 -2.12
CA LEU A 173 -48.19 13.94 -3.15
C LEU A 173 -48.44 12.77 -4.11
N LYS A 174 -47.38 12.07 -4.53
CA LYS A 174 -47.50 10.88 -5.38
C LYS A 174 -48.24 9.74 -4.67
N LYS A 175 -48.00 9.51 -3.37
CA LYS A 175 -48.70 8.51 -2.56
C LYS A 175 -50.18 8.83 -2.38
N GLU A 176 -50.51 10.10 -2.11
CA GLU A 176 -51.89 10.56 -1.98
C GLU A 176 -52.66 10.44 -3.30
N ALA A 177 -52.03 10.86 -4.41
CA ALA A 177 -52.61 10.67 -5.74
C ALA A 177 -52.85 9.19 -6.05
N PHE A 178 -51.95 8.29 -5.64
CA PHE A 178 -52.12 6.84 -5.82
C PHE A 178 -53.25 6.26 -4.97
N LYS A 179 -53.36 6.69 -3.69
CA LYS A 179 -54.47 6.31 -2.82
C LYS A 179 -55.81 6.77 -3.38
N ASN A 180 -55.91 8.02 -3.85
CA ASN A 180 -57.14 8.55 -4.42
C ASN A 180 -57.55 7.78 -5.69
N LYS A 181 -56.59 7.47 -6.57
CA LYS A 181 -56.83 6.60 -7.74
C LYS A 181 -57.30 5.20 -7.35
N MET A 182 -56.72 4.59 -6.31
CA MET A 182 -57.17 3.28 -5.81
C MET A 182 -58.59 3.33 -5.22
N ILE A 183 -58.92 4.38 -4.47
CA ILE A 183 -60.26 4.57 -3.89
C ILE A 183 -61.31 4.68 -5.00
N ASP A 184 -61.02 5.44 -6.05
CA ASP A 184 -61.92 5.60 -7.19
C ASP A 184 -62.09 4.29 -7.98
N PHE A 185 -61.02 3.51 -8.13
CA PHE A 185 -61.08 2.18 -8.72
C PHE A 185 -61.98 1.21 -7.91
N LEU A 186 -61.87 1.22 -6.59
CA LEU A 186 -62.71 0.40 -5.70
C LEU A 186 -64.19 0.82 -5.74
N LYS A 187 -64.48 2.12 -5.85
CA LYS A 187 -65.86 2.61 -5.99
C LYS A 187 -66.49 2.16 -7.31
N ASN A 188 -65.72 2.19 -8.41
CA ASN A 188 -66.20 1.74 -9.71
C ASN A 188 -66.44 0.22 -9.76
N THR A 189 -65.56 -0.60 -9.18
CA THR A 189 -65.76 -2.06 -9.14
C THR A 189 -66.99 -2.48 -8.31
N LYS A 190 -67.26 -1.79 -7.19
CA LYS A 190 -68.49 -2.00 -6.39
C LYS A 190 -69.77 -1.61 -7.15
N LYS A 191 -69.74 -0.52 -7.94
CA LYS A 191 -70.86 -0.14 -8.83
C LYS A 191 -71.14 -1.20 -9.90
N VAL A 192 -70.11 -1.80 -10.50
CA VAL A 192 -70.25 -2.85 -11.51
C VAL A 192 -70.80 -4.16 -10.90
N LYS A 193 -70.35 -4.55 -9.70
CA LYS A 193 -70.89 -5.73 -8.99
C LYS A 193 -72.35 -5.56 -8.57
N LYS A 194 -72.75 -4.36 -8.13
CA LYS A 194 -74.14 -4.05 -7.76
C LYS A 194 -75.10 -4.10 -8.96
N LYS A 195 -74.67 -3.65 -10.14
CA LYS A 195 -75.44 -3.79 -11.40
C LYS A 195 -75.56 -5.24 -11.86
N ARG A 196 -74.51 -6.05 -11.71
CA ARG A 196 -74.56 -7.49 -12.04
C ARG A 196 -75.50 -8.29 -11.11
N PHE A 197 -75.52 -7.99 -9.82
CA PHE A 197 -76.44 -8.63 -8.87
C PHE A 197 -77.91 -8.29 -9.15
N LEU A 198 -78.21 -7.04 -9.50
CA LEU A 198 -79.58 -6.65 -9.87
C LEU A 198 -80.07 -7.35 -11.14
N ASN A 199 -79.20 -7.53 -12.13
CA ASN A 199 -79.56 -8.20 -13.40
C ASN A 199 -79.75 -9.72 -13.27
N ILE A 200 -79.19 -10.36 -12.24
CA ILE A 200 -79.40 -11.80 -11.97
C ILE A 200 -80.76 -12.02 -11.31
N PHE A 201 -81.22 -11.08 -10.46
CA PHE A 201 -82.49 -11.19 -9.74
C PHE A 201 -83.74 -10.85 -10.58
N ILE A 202 -83.56 -10.22 -11.75
CA ILE A 202 -84.66 -9.81 -12.64
C ILE A 202 -84.98 -10.90 -13.69
N ASN A 203 -84.10 -11.89 -13.88
CA ASN A 203 -84.24 -12.96 -14.88
C ASN A 203 -84.43 -14.38 -14.27
N SER A 204 -85.06 -14.49 -13.09
CA SER A 204 -85.45 -15.77 -12.46
C SER A 204 -86.88 -15.71 -11.96
#